data_AF-F6EZQ6-F1
#
_entry.id   AF-F6EZQ6-F1
#
_cell.length_a   1.000
_cell.length_b   1.000
_cell.length_c   1.000
_cell.angle_alpha   90.00
_cell.angle_beta   90.00
_cell.angle_gamma   90.00
#
_symmetry.space_group_name_H-M   'P 1'
#
loop_
_entity.id
_entity.type
_entity.pdbx_description
1 polymer ?
#
loop_
_entity_poly.entity_id
_entity_poly.type
_entity_poly.pdbx_seq_one_letter_code
_entity_poly.pdbx_strand_id
1 'polypeptide(L)'
;MSDNDHFHAMRVLKKRALRKWRMTAEQRQEINAMFGWKSSRQDLYLSDIRARRKLRRVMFNVLRRTIKRLEPDHMLCFVTCADDCGMTSDRNPILRVTQFHGKIDRAARRMGMSLLVMMELQGIKNYPGGGAGRTLLLNAHAIGVTRDIKAARSAAEKLNDGRGWTCELGIDPIHIQPAARSPIDIERMSNYLNKMPIDVKNRMPARGKPGRYILMNTIGGYRPDFALRHMEGLSQIRMFGQGIFSVGREFKTAKTSIKRQMVAWHQERLRSRKCALVDFKARETWRELRRTNGKPYLRPFKII
;
A
#
# COMPACT_ATOMS: atom_id res chain seq x y z
N MET A 1 6.51 16.56 -7.25
CA MET A 1 5.04 16.69 -7.20
C MET A 1 4.64 16.91 -5.76
N SER A 2 3.84 17.95 -5.53
CA SER A 2 3.23 18.23 -4.25
C SER A 2 2.14 17.20 -3.93
N ASP A 3 1.75 17.08 -2.66
CA ASP A 3 0.65 16.20 -2.25
C ASP A 3 -0.70 16.57 -2.87
N ASN A 4 -0.88 17.85 -3.22
CA ASN A 4 -2.08 18.32 -3.91
C ASN A 4 -2.14 17.76 -5.34
N ASP A 5 -1.01 17.59 -6.00
CA ASP A 5 -0.93 17.07 -7.37
C ASP A 5 -1.36 15.59 -7.40
N HIS A 6 -0.88 14.79 -6.45
CA HIS A 6 -1.25 13.38 -6.33
C HIS A 6 -2.74 13.19 -6.06
N PHE A 7 -3.31 14.01 -5.17
CA PHE A 7 -4.73 13.99 -4.87
C PHE A 7 -5.57 14.37 -6.10
N HIS A 8 -5.15 15.43 -6.80
CA HIS A 8 -5.81 15.89 -8.00
C HIS A 8 -5.77 14.82 -9.10
N ALA A 9 -4.61 14.20 -9.35
CA ALA A 9 -4.43 13.16 -10.34
C ALA A 9 -5.34 11.95 -10.11
N MET A 10 -5.39 11.40 -8.87
CA MET A 10 -6.34 10.31 -8.54
C MET A 10 -7.78 10.72 -8.79
N ARG A 11 -8.14 11.95 -8.39
CA ARG A 11 -9.50 12.47 -8.56
C ARG A 11 -9.89 12.53 -10.03
N VAL A 12 -8.98 13.00 -10.89
CA VAL A 12 -9.20 13.09 -12.35
C VAL A 12 -9.29 11.70 -12.97
N LEU A 13 -8.34 10.81 -12.71
CA LEU A 13 -8.32 9.45 -13.28
C LEU A 13 -9.61 8.69 -12.94
N LYS A 14 -10.05 8.74 -11.69
CA LYS A 14 -11.30 8.11 -11.29
C LYS A 14 -12.53 8.79 -11.87
N LYS A 15 -12.61 10.14 -11.89
CA LYS A 15 -13.75 10.84 -12.51
C LYS A 15 -13.90 10.40 -13.97
N ARG A 16 -12.79 10.27 -14.70
CA ARG A 16 -12.78 9.76 -16.08
C ARG A 16 -13.28 8.31 -16.16
N ALA A 17 -12.85 7.43 -15.25
CA ALA A 17 -13.28 6.04 -15.21
C ALA A 17 -14.79 5.90 -14.96
N LEU A 18 -15.30 6.62 -13.96
CA LEU A 18 -16.68 6.53 -13.51
C LEU A 18 -17.67 7.34 -14.34
N ARG A 19 -17.23 8.31 -15.14
CA ARG A 19 -18.13 9.11 -16.01
C ARG A 19 -18.92 8.22 -16.97
N LYS A 20 -18.34 7.06 -17.35
CA LYS A 20 -18.97 6.09 -18.26
C LYS A 20 -19.89 5.10 -17.54
N TRP A 21 -19.89 5.08 -16.21
CA TRP A 21 -20.67 4.11 -15.44
C TRP A 21 -22.06 4.67 -15.13
N ARG A 22 -23.09 3.86 -15.42
CA ARG A 22 -24.46 4.07 -14.97
C ARG A 22 -24.51 3.71 -13.48
N MET A 23 -24.73 4.71 -12.65
CA MET A 23 -24.75 4.58 -11.19
C MET A 23 -25.89 5.43 -10.61
N THR A 24 -26.62 4.84 -9.67
CA THR A 24 -27.61 5.56 -8.85
C THR A 24 -26.92 6.62 -7.97
N ALA A 25 -27.71 7.54 -7.38
CA ALA A 25 -27.17 8.53 -6.45
C ALA A 25 -26.52 7.88 -5.23
N GLU A 26 -27.13 6.81 -4.71
CA GLU A 26 -26.64 6.00 -3.60
C GLU A 26 -25.30 5.34 -3.93
N GLN A 27 -25.19 4.63 -5.06
CA GLN A 27 -23.93 4.00 -5.49
C GLN A 27 -22.80 5.03 -5.66
N ARG A 28 -23.11 6.24 -6.15
CA ARG A 28 -22.13 7.33 -6.22
C ARG A 28 -21.68 7.78 -4.83
N GLN A 29 -22.61 7.87 -3.88
CA GLN A 29 -22.32 8.22 -2.50
C GLN A 29 -21.46 7.15 -1.81
N GLU A 30 -21.74 5.86 -2.01
CA GLU A 30 -20.93 4.75 -1.50
C GLU A 30 -19.51 4.79 -2.05
N ILE A 31 -19.35 4.92 -3.37
CA ILE A 31 -18.04 5.01 -4.04
C ILE A 31 -17.25 6.25 -3.61
N ASN A 32 -17.96 7.33 -3.30
CA ASN A 32 -17.37 8.52 -2.72
C ASN A 32 -16.91 8.26 -1.27
N ALA A 33 -17.73 7.60 -0.45
CA ALA A 33 -17.38 7.20 0.90
C ALA A 33 -16.18 6.22 0.94
N MET A 34 -16.12 5.23 0.05
CA MET A 34 -15.00 4.28 -0.05
C MET A 34 -13.65 4.99 -0.21
N PHE A 35 -13.63 6.08 -0.97
CA PHE A 35 -12.37 6.79 -1.27
C PHE A 35 -12.18 8.04 -0.41
N GLY A 36 -13.06 8.25 0.56
CA GLY A 36 -13.02 9.37 1.49
C GLY A 36 -13.28 10.72 0.84
N TRP A 37 -14.20 10.78 -0.13
CA TRP A 37 -14.58 12.00 -0.83
C TRP A 37 -15.96 12.43 -0.43
N LYS A 38 -16.12 13.59 0.22
CA LYS A 38 -17.43 14.15 0.63
C LYS A 38 -18.29 13.27 1.56
N SER A 39 -18.02 11.97 1.66
CA SER A 39 -18.65 10.99 2.54
C SER A 39 -17.58 10.10 3.15
N SER A 40 -17.94 9.33 4.17
CA SER A 40 -17.00 8.48 4.90
C SER A 40 -17.69 7.20 5.38
N ARG A 41 -16.94 6.11 5.49
CA ARG A 41 -17.38 4.86 6.11
C ARG A 41 -17.06 4.86 7.60
N GLN A 42 -17.64 3.94 8.36
CA GLN A 42 -17.30 3.74 9.78
C GLN A 42 -15.83 3.32 9.95
N ASP A 43 -15.39 2.40 9.11
CA ASP A 43 -14.04 1.81 9.13
C ASP A 43 -13.04 2.58 8.23
N LEU A 44 -11.76 2.53 8.60
CA LEU A 44 -10.64 3.05 7.81
C LEU A 44 -10.08 1.99 6.86
N TYR A 45 -10.06 2.31 5.55
CA TYR A 45 -9.51 1.45 4.50
C TYR A 45 -8.36 2.14 3.76
N LEU A 46 -7.50 1.34 3.11
CA LEU A 46 -6.37 1.86 2.33
C LEU A 46 -6.80 2.66 1.10
N SER A 47 -8.06 2.60 0.68
CA SER A 47 -8.62 3.44 -0.39
C SER A 47 -8.99 4.85 0.07
N ASP A 48 -9.13 5.12 1.38
CA ASP A 48 -9.53 6.43 1.86
C ASP A 48 -8.36 7.43 1.74
N ILE A 49 -8.46 8.29 0.73
CA ILE A 49 -7.40 9.23 0.37
C ILE A 49 -7.21 10.29 1.46
N ARG A 50 -8.30 10.76 2.08
CA ARG A 50 -8.21 11.75 3.17
C ARG A 50 -7.55 11.15 4.40
N ALA A 51 -7.87 9.89 4.72
CA ALA A 51 -7.24 9.17 5.81
C ALA A 51 -5.75 8.97 5.56
N ARG A 52 -5.32 8.57 4.36
CA ARG A 52 -3.87 8.46 4.03
C ARG A 52 -3.14 9.78 4.18
N ARG A 53 -3.75 10.90 3.79
CA ARG A 53 -3.16 12.23 3.97
C ARG A 53 -2.99 12.59 5.45
N LYS A 54 -3.99 12.31 6.29
CA LYS A 54 -3.88 12.51 7.75
C LYS A 54 -2.84 11.56 8.35
N LEU A 55 -2.83 10.31 7.92
CA LEU A 55 -1.93 9.26 8.39
C LEU A 55 -0.46 9.66 8.25
N ARG A 56 -0.06 10.30 7.15
CA ARG A 56 1.31 10.83 6.98
C ARG A 56 1.76 11.70 8.15
N ARG A 57 0.93 12.70 8.49
CA ARG A 57 1.23 13.66 9.57
C ARG A 57 1.27 12.96 10.93
N VAL A 58 0.31 12.08 11.19
CA VAL A 58 0.24 11.31 12.44
C VAL A 58 1.45 10.39 12.56
N MET A 59 1.78 9.67 11.49
CA MET A 59 2.89 8.73 11.42
C MET A 59 4.23 9.45 11.63
N PHE A 60 4.48 10.56 10.93
CA PHE A 60 5.67 11.38 11.14
C PHE A 60 5.82 11.82 12.61
N ASN A 61 4.77 12.40 13.20
CA ASN A 61 4.81 12.90 14.56
C ASN A 61 5.06 11.80 15.60
N VAL A 62 4.45 10.62 15.41
CA VAL A 62 4.65 9.47 16.30
C VAL A 62 6.06 8.90 16.11
N LEU A 63 6.47 8.64 14.88
CA LEU A 63 7.77 8.05 14.57
C LEU A 63 8.92 8.92 15.02
N ARG A 64 8.83 10.24 14.85
CA ARG A 64 9.85 11.19 15.34
C ARG A 64 10.08 11.03 16.85
N ARG A 65 9.01 10.86 17.63
CA ARG A 65 9.10 10.64 19.08
C ARG A 65 9.60 9.23 19.41
N THR A 66 9.15 8.21 18.69
CA THR A 66 9.59 6.83 18.88
C THR A 66 11.08 6.69 18.60
N ILE A 67 11.57 7.21 17.47
CA ILE A 67 12.97 7.09 17.05
C ILE A 67 13.91 7.84 17.98
N LYS A 68 13.49 9.00 18.51
CA LYS A 68 14.26 9.75 19.53
C LYS A 68 14.48 8.95 20.82
N ARG A 69 13.61 7.98 21.13
CA ARG A 69 13.67 7.15 22.35
C ARG A 69 14.37 5.81 22.15
N LEU A 70 14.84 5.51 20.94
CA LEU A 70 15.56 4.27 20.68
C LEU A 70 16.98 4.35 21.26
N GLU A 71 17.44 3.24 21.84
CA GLU A 71 18.81 3.09 22.31
C GLU A 71 19.83 3.48 21.23
N PRO A 72 20.98 4.07 21.56
CA PRO A 72 21.95 4.59 20.59
C PRO A 72 22.41 3.56 19.54
N ASP A 73 22.44 2.28 19.89
CA ASP A 73 22.90 1.17 19.04
C ASP A 73 21.91 0.78 17.91
N HIS A 74 20.67 1.28 17.91
CA HIS A 74 19.70 0.94 16.87
C HIS A 74 19.98 1.68 15.55
N MET A 75 20.21 0.96 14.47
CA MET A 75 20.32 1.52 13.14
C MET A 75 18.94 1.58 12.49
N LEU A 76 18.57 2.77 12.02
CA LEU A 76 17.32 3.01 11.30
C LEU A 76 17.50 2.62 9.83
N CYS A 77 16.46 2.02 9.25
CA CYS A 77 16.46 1.62 7.85
C CYS A 77 15.06 1.69 7.24
N PHE A 78 15.04 1.73 5.93
CA PHE A 78 13.87 1.56 5.10
C PHE A 78 13.95 0.19 4.42
N VAL A 79 12.88 -0.59 4.56
CA VAL A 79 12.81 -1.95 4.01
C VAL A 79 11.70 -2.01 2.98
N THR A 80 11.98 -2.62 1.84
CA THR A 80 10.97 -2.94 0.83
C THR A 80 10.90 -4.45 0.66
N CYS A 81 9.69 -5.00 0.66
CA CYS A 81 9.42 -6.41 0.44
C CYS A 81 8.47 -6.59 -0.74
N ALA A 82 8.81 -7.48 -1.67
CA ALA A 82 7.98 -7.91 -2.78
C ALA A 82 8.15 -9.43 -2.95
N ASP A 83 7.06 -10.13 -3.24
CA ASP A 83 7.10 -11.58 -3.43
C ASP A 83 6.02 -12.01 -4.43
N ASP A 84 6.23 -13.14 -5.09
CA ASP A 84 5.27 -13.72 -6.03
C ASP A 84 3.91 -14.03 -5.39
N CYS A 85 3.85 -14.32 -4.09
CA CYS A 85 2.56 -14.48 -3.42
C CYS A 85 1.72 -13.18 -3.41
N GLY A 86 2.38 -12.03 -3.57
CA GLY A 86 1.74 -10.73 -3.71
C GLY A 86 1.35 -10.40 -5.15
N MET A 87 1.79 -11.16 -6.15
CA MET A 87 1.46 -10.93 -7.56
C MET A 87 0.12 -11.54 -7.93
N THR A 88 -0.68 -10.77 -8.66
CA THR A 88 -1.97 -11.25 -9.18
C THR A 88 -2.37 -10.52 -10.45
N SER A 89 -3.30 -11.08 -11.22
CA SER A 89 -3.84 -10.43 -12.41
C SER A 89 -4.99 -9.49 -12.05
N ASP A 90 -5.08 -8.34 -12.71
CA ASP A 90 -6.21 -7.43 -12.57
C ASP A 90 -7.55 -8.06 -13.03
N ARG A 91 -7.49 -9.10 -13.88
CA ARG A 91 -8.64 -9.89 -14.35
C ARG A 91 -9.16 -10.87 -13.31
N ASN A 92 -8.27 -11.49 -12.53
CA ASN A 92 -8.63 -12.44 -11.48
C ASN A 92 -7.81 -12.18 -10.20
N PRO A 93 -8.08 -11.07 -9.49
CA PRO A 93 -7.20 -10.64 -8.43
C PRO A 93 -7.51 -11.35 -7.12
N ILE A 94 -6.49 -12.05 -6.64
CA ILE A 94 -6.46 -12.72 -5.35
C ILE A 94 -5.31 -12.10 -4.57
N LEU A 95 -5.63 -11.28 -3.57
CA LEU A 95 -4.63 -10.63 -2.72
C LEU A 95 -4.42 -11.50 -1.48
N ARG A 96 -3.24 -12.12 -1.37
CA ARG A 96 -2.85 -13.03 -0.30
C ARG A 96 -2.24 -12.28 0.90
N VAL A 97 -3.02 -11.38 1.48
CA VAL A 97 -2.59 -10.48 2.56
C VAL A 97 -2.05 -11.26 3.76
N THR A 98 -2.75 -12.31 4.19
CA THR A 98 -2.37 -13.07 5.39
C THR A 98 -1.06 -13.82 5.18
N GLN A 99 -0.90 -14.46 4.01
CA GLN A 99 0.31 -15.18 3.65
C GLN A 99 1.50 -14.22 3.57
N PHE A 100 1.33 -13.07 2.91
CA PHE A 100 2.39 -12.09 2.74
C PHE A 100 2.82 -11.47 4.07
N HIS A 101 1.86 -11.16 4.95
CA HIS A 101 2.12 -10.74 6.33
C HIS A 101 3.00 -11.77 7.08
N GLY A 102 2.62 -13.04 7.01
CA GLY A 102 3.40 -14.13 7.65
C GLY A 102 4.81 -14.28 7.09
N LYS A 103 5.01 -14.06 5.77
CA LYS A 103 6.36 -14.04 5.17
C LYS A 103 7.19 -12.88 5.71
N ILE A 104 6.62 -11.67 5.76
CA ILE A 104 7.30 -10.48 6.28
C ILE A 104 7.68 -10.65 7.76
N ASP A 105 6.78 -11.18 8.60
CA ASP A 105 7.07 -11.42 10.02
C ASP A 105 8.26 -12.38 10.20
N ARG A 106 8.25 -13.52 9.49
CA ARG A 106 9.36 -14.49 9.55
C ARG A 106 10.68 -13.90 9.02
N ALA A 107 10.62 -13.12 7.94
CA ALA A 107 11.81 -12.46 7.39
C ALA A 107 12.39 -11.45 8.38
N ALA A 108 11.56 -10.58 8.96
CA ALA A 108 12.00 -9.58 9.93
C ALA A 108 12.68 -10.22 11.15
N ARG A 109 12.13 -11.32 11.68
CA ARG A 109 12.75 -12.09 12.77
C ARG A 109 14.12 -12.65 12.39
N ARG A 110 14.24 -13.25 11.19
CA ARG A 110 15.52 -13.77 10.68
C ARG A 110 16.57 -12.68 10.48
N MET A 111 16.14 -11.48 10.09
CA MET A 111 17.02 -10.32 9.94
C MET A 111 17.33 -9.62 11.27
N GLY A 112 16.77 -10.06 12.40
CA GLY A 112 16.94 -9.40 13.70
C GLY A 112 16.33 -8.00 13.76
N MET A 113 15.23 -7.77 13.03
CA MET A 113 14.63 -6.45 12.84
C MET A 113 13.28 -6.31 13.49
N SER A 114 13.00 -5.08 13.92
CA SER A 114 11.65 -4.63 14.25
C SER A 114 11.16 -3.63 13.21
N LEU A 115 9.95 -3.85 12.71
CA LEU A 115 9.41 -3.14 11.55
C LEU A 115 8.06 -2.49 11.88
N LEU A 116 7.84 -1.27 11.41
CA LEU A 116 6.50 -0.72 11.16
C LEU A 116 6.23 -0.82 9.66
N VAL A 117 5.29 -1.69 9.29
CA VAL A 117 5.05 -2.08 7.90
C VAL A 117 3.77 -1.44 7.38
N MET A 118 3.79 -0.99 6.13
CA MET A 118 2.64 -0.58 5.35
C MET A 118 2.62 -1.32 4.01
N MET A 119 1.50 -1.99 3.73
CA MET A 119 1.25 -2.67 2.46
C MET A 119 0.80 -1.68 1.40
N GLU A 120 1.26 -1.90 0.18
CA GLU A 120 0.93 -1.14 -1.01
C GLU A 120 0.40 -2.10 -2.09
N LEU A 121 -0.59 -1.65 -2.85
CA LEU A 121 -1.05 -2.33 -4.04
C LEU A 121 -0.63 -1.50 -5.24
N GLN A 122 0.26 -2.07 -6.04
CA GLN A 122 0.94 -1.38 -7.13
C GLN A 122 0.63 -2.04 -8.46
N GLY A 123 0.40 -1.24 -9.49
CA GLY A 123 0.15 -1.76 -10.84
C GLY A 123 1.45 -1.93 -11.58
N ILE A 124 1.64 -3.07 -12.22
CA ILE A 124 2.78 -3.30 -13.11
C ILE A 124 2.27 -3.25 -14.55
N LYS A 125 2.83 -2.32 -15.32
CA LYS A 125 2.53 -2.15 -16.73
C LYS A 125 3.34 -3.16 -17.54
N ASN A 126 2.76 -3.67 -18.64
CA ASN A 126 3.45 -4.49 -19.63
C ASN A 126 4.05 -5.82 -19.08
N TYR A 127 3.50 -6.36 -17.99
CA TYR A 127 3.88 -7.66 -17.44
C TYR A 127 2.64 -8.52 -17.19
N PRO A 128 2.66 -9.83 -17.52
CA PRO A 128 3.74 -10.57 -18.21
C PRO A 128 3.85 -10.26 -19.73
N GLY A 129 3.01 -9.38 -20.27
CA GLY A 129 2.97 -9.05 -21.70
C GLY A 129 1.85 -9.82 -22.43
N GLY A 130 1.88 -9.82 -23.77
CA GLY A 130 1.06 -10.72 -24.61
C GLY A 130 -0.47 -10.67 -24.45
N GLY A 131 -1.02 -9.59 -23.88
CA GLY A 131 -2.47 -9.50 -23.64
C GLY A 131 -3.00 -10.34 -22.47
N ALA A 132 -2.12 -10.90 -21.62
CA ALA A 132 -2.48 -11.71 -20.44
C ALA A 132 -3.19 -10.91 -19.32
N GLY A 133 -3.28 -9.59 -19.45
CA GLY A 133 -3.82 -8.68 -18.44
C GLY A 133 -2.74 -7.76 -17.89
N ARG A 134 -3.08 -7.04 -16.83
CA ARG A 134 -2.12 -6.20 -16.10
C ARG A 134 -1.85 -6.84 -14.75
N THR A 135 -0.59 -6.87 -14.33
CA THR A 135 -0.25 -7.40 -13.01
C THR A 135 -0.51 -6.34 -11.93
N LEU A 136 -1.08 -6.79 -10.83
CA LEU A 136 -1.12 -6.10 -9.55
C LEU A 136 -0.09 -6.76 -8.64
N LEU A 137 0.73 -5.96 -7.98
CA LEU A 137 1.70 -6.38 -7.00
C LEU A 137 1.29 -5.84 -5.64
N LEU A 138 1.00 -6.74 -4.71
CA LEU A 138 0.90 -6.44 -3.29
C LEU A 138 2.32 -6.49 -2.70
N ASN A 139 2.91 -5.32 -2.49
CA ASN A 139 4.22 -5.18 -1.87
C ASN A 139 4.09 -4.52 -0.49
N ALA A 140 5.19 -4.43 0.23
CA ALA A 140 5.24 -3.77 1.51
C ALA A 140 6.47 -2.87 1.61
N HIS A 141 6.28 -1.76 2.31
CA HIS A 141 7.34 -0.86 2.70
C HIS A 141 7.34 -0.74 4.21
N ALA A 142 8.51 -0.63 4.82
CA ALA A 142 8.63 -0.55 6.26
C ALA A 142 9.71 0.40 6.71
N ILE A 143 9.48 0.98 7.88
CA ILE A 143 10.54 1.62 8.67
C ILE A 143 10.99 0.57 9.67
N GLY A 144 12.29 0.26 9.64
CA GLY A 144 12.89 -0.81 10.41
C GLY A 144 14.00 -0.31 11.33
N VAL A 145 14.24 -1.06 12.40
CA VAL A 145 15.40 -0.88 13.27
C VAL A 145 16.08 -2.22 13.53
N THR A 146 17.40 -2.21 13.60
CA THR A 146 18.26 -3.36 13.93
C THR A 146 19.48 -2.87 14.70
N ARG A 147 20.08 -3.71 15.54
CA ARG A 147 21.38 -3.41 16.18
C ARG A 147 22.57 -3.83 15.33
N ASP A 148 22.34 -4.62 14.28
CA ASP A 148 23.38 -5.05 13.34
C ASP A 148 22.83 -5.02 11.90
N ILE A 149 23.18 -3.96 11.18
CA ILE A 149 22.76 -3.76 9.79
C ILE A 149 23.47 -4.70 8.81
N LYS A 150 24.69 -5.15 9.15
CA LYS A 150 25.46 -6.07 8.30
C LYS A 150 24.84 -7.46 8.39
N ALA A 151 24.54 -7.94 9.60
CA ALA A 151 23.83 -9.21 9.79
C ALA A 151 22.44 -9.20 9.15
N ALA A 152 21.68 -8.10 9.32
CA ALA A 152 20.35 -7.96 8.70
C ALA A 152 20.42 -8.04 7.16
N ARG A 153 21.41 -7.39 6.54
CA ARG A 153 21.63 -7.44 5.08
C ARG A 153 22.06 -8.82 4.60
N SER A 154 23.00 -9.47 5.29
CA SER A 154 23.40 -10.84 4.96
C SER A 154 22.23 -11.83 5.08
N ALA A 155 21.36 -11.66 6.08
CA ALA A 155 20.13 -12.44 6.20
C ALA A 155 19.15 -12.16 5.05
N ALA A 156 19.01 -10.90 4.61
CA ALA A 156 18.17 -10.55 3.46
C ALA A 156 18.70 -11.16 2.16
N GLU A 157 20.02 -11.15 1.94
CA GLU A 157 20.67 -11.80 0.78
C GLU A 157 20.38 -13.30 0.76
N LYS A 158 20.58 -14.01 1.88
CA LYS A 158 20.24 -15.43 2.00
C LYS A 158 18.75 -15.71 1.76
N LEU A 159 17.87 -14.79 2.15
CA LEU A 159 16.44 -14.91 1.87
C LEU A 159 16.14 -14.73 0.38
N ASN A 160 16.77 -13.74 -0.26
CA ASN A 160 16.60 -13.43 -1.68
C ASN A 160 17.16 -14.54 -2.60
N ASP A 161 18.22 -15.22 -2.18
CA ASP A 161 18.79 -16.36 -2.91
C ASP A 161 18.04 -17.68 -2.65
N GLY A 162 17.19 -17.71 -1.62
CA GLY A 162 16.44 -18.88 -1.22
C GLY A 162 15.10 -19.01 -1.96
N ARG A 163 14.58 -20.24 -2.03
CA ARG A 163 13.24 -20.54 -2.62
C ARG A 163 12.07 -19.94 -1.83
N GLY A 164 12.33 -19.45 -0.62
CA GLY A 164 11.30 -18.93 0.28
C GLY A 164 10.83 -17.53 -0.06
N TRP A 165 11.60 -16.76 -0.82
CA TRP A 165 11.26 -15.42 -1.31
C TRP A 165 11.61 -15.34 -2.80
N THR A 166 10.60 -15.20 -3.64
CA THR A 166 10.78 -15.20 -5.09
C THR A 166 10.06 -14.00 -5.69
N CYS A 167 10.60 -13.45 -6.77
CA CYS A 167 9.95 -12.38 -7.50
C CYS A 167 10.19 -12.52 -9.00
N GLU A 168 9.20 -13.01 -9.75
CA GLU A 168 9.22 -13.18 -11.20
C GLU A 168 9.38 -11.85 -11.96
N LEU A 169 9.19 -10.72 -11.27
CA LEU A 169 9.54 -9.41 -11.83
C LEU A 169 11.06 -9.21 -11.97
N GLY A 170 11.89 -10.11 -11.42
CA GLY A 170 13.34 -10.07 -11.47
C GLY A 170 13.96 -8.95 -10.64
N ILE A 171 13.23 -8.48 -9.64
CA ILE A 171 13.72 -7.55 -8.60
C ILE A 171 14.12 -8.34 -7.35
N ASP A 172 14.96 -7.77 -6.50
CA ASP A 172 15.27 -8.39 -5.21
C ASP A 172 14.01 -8.38 -4.31
N PRO A 173 13.58 -9.55 -3.78
CA PRO A 173 12.40 -9.64 -2.94
C PRO A 173 12.46 -8.76 -1.70
N ILE A 174 13.63 -8.69 -1.04
CA ILE A 174 13.86 -7.87 0.15
C ILE A 174 15.01 -6.91 -0.11
N HIS A 175 14.78 -5.61 0.08
CA HIS A 175 15.80 -4.59 -0.03
C HIS A 175 15.86 -3.74 1.25
N ILE A 176 17.06 -3.62 1.84
CA ILE A 176 17.31 -2.84 3.06
C ILE A 176 18.21 -1.64 2.76
N GLN A 177 17.67 -0.45 2.96
CA GLN A 177 18.37 0.81 2.81
C GLN A 177 18.54 1.49 4.18
N PRO A 178 19.77 1.70 4.67
CA PRO A 178 20.04 2.50 5.86
C PRO A 178 19.46 3.92 5.71
N ALA A 179 18.98 4.47 6.82
CA ALA A 179 18.47 5.82 6.91
C ALA A 179 19.06 6.51 8.14
N ALA A 180 19.28 7.82 8.08
CA ALA A 180 19.69 8.55 9.27
C ALA A 180 18.49 8.76 10.20
N ARG A 181 18.75 8.94 11.49
CA ARG A 181 17.73 9.28 12.50
C ARG A 181 17.27 10.75 12.41
N SER A 182 17.50 11.41 11.27
CA SER A 182 17.18 12.81 11.06
C SER A 182 15.65 13.01 10.90
N PRO A 183 15.09 14.14 11.34
CA PRO A 183 13.68 14.44 11.09
C PRO A 183 13.31 14.40 9.60
N ILE A 184 14.23 14.84 8.72
CA ILE A 184 14.04 14.86 7.26
C ILE A 184 13.86 13.43 6.72
N ASP A 185 14.68 12.47 7.16
CA ASP A 185 14.55 11.08 6.74
C ASP A 185 13.27 10.44 7.25
N ILE A 186 12.89 10.73 8.50
CA ILE A 186 11.64 10.22 9.10
C ILE A 186 10.42 10.75 8.34
N GLU A 187 10.44 12.03 7.97
CA GLU A 187 9.40 12.63 7.13
C GLU A 187 9.36 11.99 5.74
N ARG A 188 10.52 11.87 5.09
CA ARG A 188 10.65 11.23 3.77
C ARG A 188 10.08 9.81 3.78
N MET A 189 10.45 8.99 4.76
CA MET A 189 9.94 7.63 4.88
C MET A 189 8.44 7.60 5.20
N SER A 190 7.95 8.49 6.09
CA SER A 190 6.51 8.59 6.40
C SER A 190 5.69 8.97 5.16
N ASN A 191 6.21 9.88 4.33
CA ASN A 191 5.59 10.26 3.07
C ASN A 191 5.62 9.11 2.05
N TYR A 192 6.75 8.39 1.98
CA TYR A 192 6.90 7.25 1.09
C TYR A 192 5.92 6.11 1.43
N LEU A 193 5.84 5.69 2.69
CA LEU A 193 4.92 4.61 3.14
C LEU A 193 3.47 4.89 2.72
N ASN A 194 3.09 6.18 2.75
CA ASN A 194 1.72 6.61 2.49
C ASN A 194 1.52 7.15 1.07
N LYS A 195 2.45 6.87 0.13
CA LYS A 195 2.33 7.28 -1.27
C LYS A 195 0.99 6.81 -1.85
N MET A 196 0.35 7.66 -2.65
CA MET A 196 -0.89 7.28 -3.34
C MET A 196 -0.56 6.40 -4.56
N PRO A 197 -1.38 5.39 -4.90
CA PRO A 197 -1.20 4.55 -6.10
C PRO A 197 -1.61 5.31 -7.38
N ILE A 198 -0.95 6.45 -7.61
CA ILE A 198 -1.19 7.36 -8.75
C ILE A 198 -0.35 7.02 -9.98
N ASP A 199 0.57 6.09 -9.83
CA ASP A 199 1.40 5.59 -10.91
C ASP A 199 1.31 4.07 -10.99
N VAL A 200 1.72 3.58 -12.16
CA VAL A 200 2.05 2.18 -12.36
C VAL A 200 3.56 2.09 -12.52
N LYS A 201 4.09 0.88 -12.44
CA LYS A 201 5.51 0.66 -12.61
C LYS A 201 5.80 -0.04 -13.90
N ASN A 202 6.81 0.48 -14.58
CA ASN A 202 7.39 -0.13 -15.76
C ASN A 202 8.55 -1.00 -15.30
N ARG A 203 8.51 -2.28 -15.67
CA ARG A 203 9.65 -3.18 -15.46
C ARG A 203 10.69 -2.87 -16.53
N MET A 204 11.89 -2.47 -16.10
CA MET A 204 13.00 -2.12 -17.00
C MET A 204 14.24 -2.91 -16.63
N PRO A 205 15.08 -3.33 -17.60
CA PRO A 205 16.35 -3.97 -17.30
C PRO A 205 17.20 -3.09 -16.38
N ALA A 206 17.85 -3.70 -15.40
CA ALA A 206 18.79 -3.01 -14.52
C ALA A 206 20.10 -2.75 -15.27
N ARG A 207 20.56 -1.50 -15.29
CA ARG A 207 21.83 -1.13 -15.94
C ARG A 207 22.99 -1.89 -15.28
N GLY A 208 23.78 -2.60 -16.08
CA GLY A 208 24.96 -3.33 -15.61
C GLY A 208 24.67 -4.61 -14.82
N LYS A 209 23.41 -5.09 -14.77
CA LYS A 209 23.04 -6.36 -14.11
C LYS A 209 22.18 -7.21 -15.05
N PRO A 210 22.79 -8.04 -15.93
CA PRO A 210 22.06 -8.93 -16.82
C PRO A 210 21.06 -9.80 -16.04
N GLY A 211 19.84 -9.96 -16.59
CA GLY A 211 18.77 -10.75 -15.97
C GLY A 211 18.08 -10.09 -14.77
N ARG A 212 18.52 -8.93 -14.31
CA ARG A 212 17.85 -8.17 -13.23
C ARG A 212 17.03 -7.02 -13.79
N TYR A 213 15.97 -6.68 -13.08
CA TYR A 213 15.07 -5.59 -13.44
C TYR A 213 14.91 -4.60 -12.30
N ILE A 214 14.48 -3.39 -12.65
CA ILE A 214 14.05 -2.34 -11.74
C ILE A 214 12.62 -1.92 -12.09
N LEU A 215 11.90 -1.43 -11.08
CA LEU A 215 10.54 -0.93 -11.24
C LEU A 215 10.53 0.59 -11.22
N MET A 216 10.39 1.21 -12.40
CA MET A 216 10.36 2.66 -12.56
C MET A 216 8.92 3.20 -12.56
N ASN A 217 8.67 4.27 -11.81
CA ASN A 217 7.35 4.92 -11.80
C ASN A 217 7.02 5.47 -13.19
N THR A 218 5.78 5.29 -13.64
CA THR A 218 5.25 5.97 -14.82
C THR A 218 3.77 6.25 -14.69
N ILE A 219 3.35 7.43 -15.13
CA ILE A 219 1.93 7.75 -15.34
C ILE A 219 1.46 7.33 -16.74
N GLY A 220 2.42 7.12 -17.66
CA GLY A 220 2.17 6.78 -19.05
C GLY A 220 1.55 5.39 -19.18
N GLY A 221 0.29 5.32 -19.61
CA GLY A 221 -0.46 4.07 -19.76
C GLY A 221 -1.22 3.65 -18.50
N TYR A 222 -1.25 4.46 -17.43
CA TYR A 222 -2.14 4.20 -16.30
C TYR A 222 -3.59 4.54 -16.66
N ARG A 223 -4.27 3.59 -17.30
CA ARG A 223 -5.63 3.81 -17.81
C ARG A 223 -6.63 4.01 -16.65
N PRO A 224 -7.66 4.86 -16.82
CA PRO A 224 -8.68 5.11 -15.79
C PRO A 224 -9.34 3.85 -15.21
N ASP A 225 -9.61 2.85 -16.05
CA ASP A 225 -10.19 1.57 -15.62
C ASP A 225 -9.24 0.77 -14.71
N PHE A 226 -7.93 0.86 -14.96
CA PHE A 226 -6.93 0.23 -14.09
C PHE A 226 -6.80 0.96 -12.76
N ALA A 227 -6.83 2.29 -12.77
CA ALA A 227 -6.81 3.07 -11.55
C ALA A 227 -8.02 2.76 -10.67
N LEU A 228 -9.21 2.63 -11.28
CA LEU A 228 -10.40 2.19 -10.57
C LEU A 228 -10.24 0.78 -9.99
N ARG A 229 -9.54 -0.12 -10.70
CA ARG A 229 -9.25 -1.48 -10.25
C ARG A 229 -8.35 -1.52 -9.02
N HIS A 230 -7.33 -0.66 -8.95
CA HIS A 230 -6.51 -0.53 -7.74
C HIS A 230 -7.32 -0.06 -6.55
N MET A 231 -8.16 0.95 -6.77
CA MET A 231 -9.00 1.51 -5.71
C MET A 231 -10.04 0.49 -5.21
N GLU A 232 -10.57 -0.35 -6.10
CA GLU A 232 -11.44 -1.47 -5.73
C GLU A 232 -10.72 -2.45 -4.78
N GLY A 233 -9.48 -2.85 -5.09
CA GLY A 233 -8.68 -3.71 -4.22
C GLY A 233 -8.40 -3.05 -2.86
N LEU A 234 -7.93 -1.80 -2.87
CA LEU A 234 -7.61 -1.05 -1.66
C LEU A 234 -8.84 -0.76 -0.77
N SER A 235 -10.04 -0.72 -1.34
CA SER A 235 -11.29 -0.51 -0.59
C SER A 235 -11.74 -1.72 0.24
N GLN A 236 -11.03 -2.84 0.08
CA GLN A 236 -11.28 -4.09 0.79
C GLN A 236 -10.17 -4.42 1.79
N ILE A 237 -9.11 -3.61 1.85
CA ILE A 237 -8.01 -3.78 2.81
C ILE A 237 -8.18 -2.74 3.93
N ARG A 238 -8.46 -3.21 5.14
CA ARG A 238 -8.52 -2.35 6.33
C ARG A 238 -7.15 -1.73 6.57
N MET A 239 -7.15 -0.43 6.88
CA MET A 239 -5.91 0.33 7.07
C MET A 239 -5.05 -0.24 8.20
N PHE A 240 -5.66 -0.65 9.31
CA PHE A 240 -4.97 -1.25 10.44
C PHE A 240 -5.30 -2.74 10.55
N GLY A 241 -4.29 -3.56 10.87
CA GLY A 241 -4.43 -5.02 11.02
C GLY A 241 -4.22 -5.79 9.72
N GLN A 242 -4.52 -5.19 8.57
CA GLN A 242 -4.16 -5.72 7.26
C GLN A 242 -3.12 -4.82 6.58
N GLY A 243 -3.48 -3.56 6.31
CA GLY A 243 -2.61 -2.62 5.60
C GLY A 243 -1.40 -2.15 6.40
N ILE A 244 -1.56 -1.93 7.71
CA ILE A 244 -0.51 -1.44 8.60
C ILE A 244 -0.41 -2.36 9.81
N PHE A 245 0.81 -2.85 10.04
CA PHE A 245 1.14 -3.77 11.12
C PHE A 245 2.57 -3.51 11.61
N SER A 246 2.94 -4.17 12.71
CA SER A 246 4.28 -4.07 13.29
C SER A 246 4.82 -5.45 13.60
N VAL A 247 6.10 -5.66 13.33
CA VAL A 247 6.86 -6.85 13.73
C VAL A 247 7.89 -6.43 14.78
N GLY A 248 8.09 -7.25 15.80
CA GLY A 248 8.97 -6.93 16.93
C GLY A 248 8.38 -5.92 17.91
N ARG A 249 9.19 -5.41 18.84
CA ARG A 249 8.70 -4.67 20.03
C ARG A 249 8.75 -3.15 19.84
N GLU A 250 9.76 -2.64 19.16
CA GLU A 250 10.18 -1.24 19.07
C GLU A 250 9.08 -0.37 18.44
N PHE A 251 8.33 -0.91 17.47
CA PHE A 251 7.25 -0.21 16.79
C PHE A 251 5.83 -0.60 17.26
N LYS A 252 5.68 -1.51 18.22
CA LYS A 252 4.35 -1.96 18.71
C LYS A 252 3.56 -0.79 19.30
N THR A 253 4.19 -0.02 20.19
CA THR A 253 3.58 1.17 20.81
C THR A 253 3.34 2.28 19.80
N ALA A 254 4.26 2.49 18.85
CA ALA A 254 4.11 3.47 17.78
C ALA A 254 2.88 3.16 16.91
N LYS A 255 2.73 1.90 16.46
CA LYS A 255 1.56 1.46 15.69
C LYS A 255 0.25 1.69 16.45
N THR A 256 0.20 1.33 17.73
CA THR A 256 -0.98 1.54 18.58
C THR A 256 -1.32 3.03 18.73
N SER A 257 -0.31 3.88 18.93
CA SER A 257 -0.51 5.34 19.01
C SER A 257 -1.02 5.93 17.69
N ILE A 258 -0.45 5.51 16.55
CA ILE A 258 -0.91 5.90 15.21
C ILE A 258 -2.38 5.47 15.01
N LYS A 259 -2.72 4.21 15.32
CA LYS A 259 -4.10 3.72 15.24
C LYS A 259 -5.05 4.55 16.08
N ARG A 260 -4.71 4.81 17.35
CA ARG A 260 -5.55 5.59 18.27
C ARG A 260 -5.82 7.00 17.74
N GLN A 261 -4.78 7.70 17.30
CA GLN A 261 -4.91 9.06 16.76
C GLN A 261 -5.71 9.10 15.46
N MET A 262 -5.53 8.10 14.58
CA MET A 262 -6.30 8.00 13.34
C MET A 262 -7.77 7.68 13.59
N VAL A 263 -8.08 6.78 14.54
CA VAL A 263 -9.45 6.48 14.92
C VAL A 263 -10.12 7.71 15.53
N ALA A 264 -9.47 8.40 16.46
CA ALA A 264 -10.00 9.62 17.07
C ALA A 264 -10.30 10.71 16.02
N TRP A 265 -9.34 10.97 15.13
CA TRP A 265 -9.54 11.90 14.02
C TRP A 265 -10.69 11.47 13.08
N HIS A 266 -10.81 10.17 12.81
CA HIS A 266 -11.87 9.66 11.93
C HIS A 266 -13.24 9.82 12.58
N GLN A 267 -13.37 9.58 13.89
CA GLN A 267 -14.62 9.81 14.63
C GLN A 267 -15.01 11.29 14.62
N GLU A 268 -14.06 12.20 14.79
CA GLU A 268 -14.30 13.64 14.66
C GLU A 268 -14.78 14.00 13.24
N ARG A 269 -14.12 13.46 12.22
CA ARG A 269 -14.50 13.62 10.81
C ARG A 269 -15.91 13.11 10.52
N LEU A 270 -16.36 12.05 11.18
CA LEU A 270 -17.73 11.53 11.04
C LEU A 270 -18.76 12.45 11.70
N ARG A 271 -18.43 13.04 12.85
CA ARG A 271 -19.32 13.96 13.58
C ARG A 271 -19.49 15.32 12.91
N SER A 272 -18.49 15.80 12.17
CA SER A 272 -18.45 17.16 11.62
C SER A 272 -19.43 17.47 10.45
N ARG A 273 -20.57 16.77 10.38
CA ARG A 273 -21.78 17.03 9.53
C ARG A 273 -21.61 17.24 8.01
N LYS A 274 -20.40 17.15 7.45
CA LYS A 274 -20.13 17.23 5.99
C LYS A 274 -19.80 15.89 5.33
N CYS A 275 -20.06 14.78 6.01
CA CYS A 275 -19.90 13.44 5.48
C CYS A 275 -21.06 12.57 5.99
N ALA A 276 -21.99 12.21 5.11
CA ALA A 276 -22.94 11.16 5.42
C ALA A 276 -22.15 9.87 5.73
N LEU A 277 -22.40 9.29 6.90
CA LEU A 277 -21.99 7.93 7.20
C LEU A 277 -22.81 7.02 6.29
N VAL A 278 -22.13 6.21 5.49
CA VAL A 278 -22.79 5.22 4.64
C VAL A 278 -22.38 3.86 5.16
N ASP A 279 -23.36 3.11 5.65
CA ASP A 279 -23.15 1.70 5.94
C ASP A 279 -23.35 0.92 4.64
N PHE A 280 -22.29 0.24 4.20
CA PHE A 280 -22.34 -0.62 3.04
C PHE A 280 -21.16 -1.59 3.03
N LYS A 281 -21.36 -2.70 2.34
CA LYS A 281 -20.34 -3.71 2.10
C LYS A 281 -19.68 -3.44 0.77
N ALA A 282 -18.46 -2.90 0.80
CA ALA A 282 -17.70 -2.55 -0.42
C ALA A 282 -17.68 -3.67 -1.47
N ARG A 283 -17.56 -4.93 -1.06
CA ARG A 283 -17.56 -6.08 -1.97
C ARG A 283 -18.89 -6.24 -2.73
N GLU A 284 -20.01 -5.99 -2.06
CA GLU A 284 -21.35 -6.07 -2.65
C GLU A 284 -21.59 -4.90 -3.60
N THR A 285 -21.28 -3.66 -3.17
CA THR A 285 -21.33 -2.47 -4.05
C THR A 285 -20.52 -2.69 -5.32
N TRP A 286 -19.28 -3.20 -5.22
CA TRP A 286 -18.46 -3.48 -6.41
C TRP A 286 -19.06 -4.56 -7.28
N ARG A 287 -19.60 -5.63 -6.70
CA ARG A 287 -20.26 -6.71 -7.44
C ARG A 287 -21.42 -6.17 -8.27
N GLU A 288 -22.27 -5.34 -7.66
CA GLU A 288 -23.43 -4.75 -8.34
C GLU A 288 -22.99 -3.79 -9.45
N LEU A 289 -22.08 -2.85 -9.15
CA LEU A 289 -21.56 -1.91 -10.13
C LEU A 289 -20.93 -2.61 -11.33
N ARG A 290 -20.20 -3.71 -11.09
CA ARG A 290 -19.56 -4.52 -12.13
C ARG A 290 -20.56 -5.35 -12.95
N ARG A 291 -21.70 -5.74 -12.38
CA ARG A 291 -22.76 -6.41 -13.15
C ARG A 291 -23.28 -5.51 -14.28
N THR A 292 -23.41 -4.22 -14.01
CA THR A 292 -23.95 -3.24 -14.96
C THR A 292 -22.89 -2.59 -15.84
N ASN A 293 -21.70 -2.32 -15.29
CA ASN A 293 -20.67 -1.49 -15.93
C ASN A 293 -19.33 -2.22 -16.15
N GLY A 294 -19.20 -3.42 -15.59
CA GLY A 294 -17.98 -4.20 -15.64
C GLY A 294 -17.79 -4.87 -16.99
N LYS A 295 -16.56 -5.29 -17.24
CA LYS A 295 -16.25 -6.16 -18.37
C LYS A 295 -16.39 -7.61 -17.91
N PRO A 296 -17.03 -8.51 -18.68
CA PRO A 296 -17.30 -9.88 -18.25
C PRO A 296 -16.05 -10.66 -17.80
N TYR A 297 -14.90 -10.35 -18.38
CA TYR A 297 -13.63 -11.00 -18.08
C TYR A 297 -12.96 -10.51 -16.78
N LEU A 298 -13.49 -9.49 -16.10
CA LEU A 298 -12.97 -8.99 -14.82
C LEU A 298 -13.75 -9.62 -13.65
N ARG A 299 -13.10 -10.53 -12.91
CA ARG A 299 -13.66 -11.17 -11.71
C ARG A 299 -13.64 -10.24 -10.49
N PRO A 300 -14.46 -10.42 -9.47
CA PRO A 300 -14.34 -9.66 -8.21
C PRO A 300 -13.00 -9.93 -7.50
N PHE A 301 -12.53 -8.97 -6.70
CA PHE A 301 -11.39 -9.21 -5.81
C PHE A 301 -11.71 -10.26 -4.74
N LYS A 302 -10.69 -11.05 -4.41
CA LYS A 302 -10.65 -11.91 -3.23
C LYS A 302 -9.49 -11.47 -2.34
N ILE A 303 -9.77 -11.22 -1.06
CA ILE A 303 -8.75 -10.91 -0.05
C ILE A 303 -8.66 -12.15 0.85
N ILE A 304 -7.50 -12.81 0.86
CA ILE A 304 -7.24 -14.03 1.64
C ILE A 304 -5.96 -13.88 2.48
#